data_AF-A0A139DDM2-F1
#
_entry.id   AF-A0A139DDM2-F1
#
_cell.length_a   1.000
_cell.length_b   1.000
_cell.length_c   1.000
_cell.angle_alpha   90.00
_cell.angle_beta   90.00
_cell.angle_gamma   90.00
#
_symmetry.space_group_name_H-M   'P 1'
#
loop_
_entity.id
_entity.type
_entity.pdbx_description
1 polymer ?
#
loop_
_entity_poly.entity_id
_entity_poly.type
_entity_poly.pdbx_seq_one_letter_code
_entity_poly.pdbx_strand_id
1 'polypeptide(L)' 'QFRRGEMVSCVDENGREVARGLVNYDAGEARAIIGHSSDRITEVLGYVSDEEMIHRDNLVIV' A
#
# COMPACT_ATOMS: atom_id res chain seq x y z
N GLN A 1 -2.42 6.68 10.52
CA GLN A 1 -3.38 7.22 9.54
C GLN A 1 -2.55 7.90 8.47
N PHE A 2 -2.78 7.62 7.19
CA PHE A 2 -2.00 8.16 6.08
C PHE A 2 -2.90 8.39 4.87
N ARG A 3 -2.43 9.19 3.93
CA ARG A 3 -3.07 9.48 2.65
C ARG A 3 -2.24 8.98 1.48
N ARG A 4 -2.89 8.84 0.32
CA ARG A 4 -2.19 8.59 -0.94
C ARG A 4 -1.05 9.59 -1.15
N GLY A 5 0.11 9.07 -1.54
CA GLY A 5 1.34 9.82 -1.79
C GLY A 5 2.19 10.08 -0.55
N GLU A 6 1.72 9.72 0.65
CA GLU A 6 2.54 9.86 1.86
C GLU A 6 3.56 8.72 1.99
N MET A 7 4.69 9.03 2.63
CA MET A 7 5.71 8.04 2.96
C MET A 7 5.26 7.17 4.13
N VAL A 8 5.32 5.85 3.94
CA VAL A 8 4.95 4.86 4.96
C VAL A 8 6.08 3.85 5.17
N SER A 9 6.16 3.30 6.38
CA SER A 9 7.08 2.20 6.72
C SER A 9 6.42 0.84 6.51
N CYS A 10 7.15 -0.07 5.88
CA CYS A 10 6.85 -1.49 5.83
C CYS A 10 7.60 -2.18 6.96
N VAL A 11 6.87 -2.85 7.84
CA VAL A 11 7.44 -3.56 8.99
C VAL A 11 7.19 -5.06 8.85
N ASP A 12 8.14 -5.87 9.32
CA ASP A 12 7.96 -7.31 9.46
C ASP A 12 7.06 -7.67 10.66
N GLU A 13 6.82 -8.96 10.85
CA GLU A 13 6.04 -9.52 11.96
C GLU A 13 6.63 -9.24 13.36
N ASN A 14 7.92 -8.90 13.43
CA ASN A 14 8.61 -8.50 14.67
C ASN A 14 8.62 -6.98 14.88
N GLY A 15 7.98 -6.21 13.99
CA GLY A 15 7.94 -4.76 14.03
C GLY A 15 9.22 -4.09 13.53
N ARG A 16 10.13 -4.82 12.88
CA ARG A 16 11.33 -4.24 12.27
C ARG A 16 11.00 -3.62 10.92
N GLU A 17 11.40 -2.37 10.73
CA GLU A 17 11.27 -1.71 9.43
C GLU A 17 12.18 -2.39 8.42
N VAL A 18 11.59 -2.87 7.31
CA VAL A 18 12.30 -3.53 6.21
C VAL A 18 12.35 -2.65 4.95
N ALA A 19 11.42 -1.71 4.83
CA ALA A 19 11.36 -0.78 3.71
C ALA A 19 10.56 0.48 4.06
N ARG A 20 10.70 1.51 3.25
CA ARG A 20 9.81 2.68 3.22
C ARG A 20 9.46 3.04 1.80
N GLY A 21 8.27 3.57 1.58
CA GLY A 21 7.87 4.02 0.25
C GLY A 21 6.62 4.89 0.22
N LEU A 22 6.27 5.38 -0.96
CA LEU A 22 5.08 6.20 -1.18
C LEU A 22 3.86 5.32 -1.45
N VAL A 23 2.80 5.51 -0.66
CA VAL A 23 1.59 4.67 -0.74
C VAL A 23 0.62 5.15 -1.83
N ASN A 24 0.06 4.22 -2.61
CA ASN A 24 -0.89 4.54 -3.69
C ASN A 24 -2.34 4.67 -3.22
N TYR A 25 -2.64 4.21 -2.00
CA TYR A 25 -3.96 4.16 -1.39
C TYR A 25 -3.95 4.85 -0.03
N ASP A 26 -5.06 5.46 0.37
CA ASP A 26 -5.16 5.96 1.74
C ASP A 26 -5.33 4.82 2.76
N ALA A 27 -5.23 5.14 4.04
CA ALA A 27 -5.28 4.11 5.08
C ALA A 27 -6.62 3.35 5.14
N GLY A 28 -7.73 3.96 4.73
CA GLY A 28 -9.04 3.32 4.66
C GLY A 28 -9.12 2.32 3.52
N GLU A 29 -8.72 2.76 2.33
CA GLU A 29 -8.68 1.95 1.13
C GLU A 29 -7.70 0.78 1.26
N ALA A 30 -6.49 1.04 1.78
CA ALA A 30 -5.48 0.03 2.01
C ALA A 30 -5.97 -1.08 2.96
N ARG A 31 -6.79 -0.74 3.97
CA ARG A 31 -7.43 -1.72 4.85
C ARG A 31 -8.54 -2.50 4.16
N ALA A 32 -9.25 -1.91 3.21
CA ALA A 32 -10.33 -2.58 2.49
C ALA A 32 -9.79 -3.64 1.52
N ILE A 33 -8.62 -3.40 0.92
CA ILE A 33 -8.02 -4.28 -0.09
C ILE A 33 -6.93 -5.21 0.45
N ILE A 34 -6.61 -5.16 1.75
CA ILE A 34 -5.58 -6.02 2.34
C ILE A 34 -5.94 -7.50 2.16
N GLY A 35 -5.00 -8.28 1.63
CA GLY A 35 -5.20 -9.72 1.37
C GLY A 35 -6.04 -10.05 0.13
N HIS A 36 -6.50 -9.05 -0.62
CA HIS A 36 -7.12 -9.24 -1.93
C HIS A 36 -6.07 -9.20 -3.04
N SER A 37 -6.31 -9.95 -4.11
CA SER A 37 -5.56 -9.84 -5.36
C SER A 37 -5.89 -8.54 -6.08
N SER A 38 -4.92 -7.98 -6.83
CA SER A 38 -5.05 -6.64 -7.44
C SER A 38 -6.24 -6.52 -8.41
N ASP A 39 -6.62 -7.61 -9.09
CA ASP A 39 -7.80 -7.68 -9.95
C ASP A 39 -9.13 -7.42 -9.21
N ARG A 40 -9.16 -7.62 -7.89
CA ARG A 40 -10.34 -7.34 -7.05
C ARG A 40 -10.41 -5.91 -6.52
N ILE A 41 -9.38 -5.08 -6.73
CA ILE A 41 -9.39 -3.71 -6.21
C ILE A 41 -10.57 -2.90 -6.76
N THR A 42 -10.85 -3.02 -8.06
CA THR A 42 -12.00 -2.32 -8.68
C THR A 42 -13.34 -2.80 -8.11
N GLU A 43 -13.46 -4.08 -7.76
CA GLU A 43 -14.65 -4.63 -7.11
C GLU A 43 -14.87 -4.03 -5.71
N VAL A 44 -13.78 -3.86 -4.95
CA VAL A 44 -13.83 -3.39 -3.55
C VAL A 44 -13.95 -1.87 -3.45
N LEU A 45 -13.23 -1.11 -4.27
CA LEU A 45 -13.14 0.35 -4.20
C LEU A 45 -13.99 1.08 -5.25
N GLY A 46 -14.46 0.38 -6.28
CA GLY A 46 -15.18 0.97 -7.41
C GLY A 46 -14.28 1.63 -8.45
N TYR A 47 -12.96 1.61 -8.24
CA TYR A 47 -11.96 2.15 -9.16
C TYR A 47 -10.61 1.44 -8.95
N VAL A 48 -9.69 1.57 -9.91
CA VAL A 48 -8.28 1.24 -9.73
C VAL A 48 -7.47 2.49 -10.05
N SER A 49 -6.53 2.83 -9.18
CA SER A 49 -5.53 3.86 -9.49
C SER A 49 -4.25 3.20 -10.00
N ASP A 50 -3.72 2.26 -9.23
CA ASP A 50 -2.47 1.54 -9.48
C ASP A 50 -2.64 0.10 -8.98
N GLU A 51 -1.97 -0.89 -9.57
CA GLU A 51 -2.16 -2.29 -9.13
C GLU A 51 -1.41 -2.60 -7.83
N GLU A 52 -0.42 -1.78 -7.49
CA GLU A 52 0.48 -1.95 -6.36
C GLU A 52 0.12 -1.03 -5.18
N MET A 53 0.25 -1.54 -3.95
CA MET A 53 0.14 -0.72 -2.73
C MET A 53 1.26 0.33 -2.65
N ILE A 54 2.49 -0.09 -2.96
CA ILE A 54 3.68 0.74 -3.11
C ILE A 54 4.43 0.21 -4.31
N HIS A 55 4.59 1.03 -5.34
CA HIS A 55 5.39 0.65 -6.52
C HIS A 55 6.87 0.55 -6.14
N ARG A 56 7.60 -0.42 -6.72
CA ARG A 56 9.02 -0.68 -6.39
C ARG A 56 9.93 0.54 -6.61
N ASP A 57 9.64 1.36 -7.61
CA ASP A 57 10.43 2.56 -7.91
C ASP A 57 10.23 3.66 -6.85
N ASN A 58 9.13 3.56 -6.08
CA ASN A 58 8.81 4.41 -4.96
C ASN A 58 9.06 3.72 -3.60
N LEU A 59 9.81 2.61 -3.58
CA LEU A 59 10.15 1.82 -2.40
C LEU A 59 11.68 1.75 -2.23
N VAL A 60 12.15 1.93 -1.00
CA VAL A 60 13.56 1.77 -0.63
C VAL A 60 13.67 0.77 0.51
N ILE A 61 14.57 -0.20 0.38
CA ILE A 61 14.90 -1.20 1.40
C ILE A 61 15.84 -0.59 2.45
N VAL A 62 15.68 -1.00 3.71
CA VAL A 62 16.52 -0.58 4.84
C VAL A 62 17.61 -1.60 5.13
#